data_AF-A0AAE3NF44-F1
#
_entry.id   AF-A0AAE3NF44-F1
#
_cell.length_a   1.000
_cell.length_b   1.000
_cell.length_c   1.000
_cell.angle_alpha   90.00
_cell.angle_beta   90.00
_cell.angle_gamma   90.00
#
_symmetry.space_group_name_H-M   'P 1'
#
loop_
_entity.id
_entity.type
_entity.pdbx_description
1 polymer ?
#
loop_
_entity_poly.entity_id
_entity_poly.type
_entity_poly.pdbx_seq_one_letter_code
_entity_poly.pdbx_strand_id
1 'polypeptide(L)'
;MTAQSVGQPARHEHPSLARIKERAAQLGFTCLESEWRGYHVAYEFACAAGHHFQRLASSIEIALARGPRWLGQIESGPARNIAEVAKREKVDRSYVSRMINLTALAPDIQAAILNDTLPEAVGLFDLAMNTPLCWAAQRERIAEVVARAGERKTRAIALI
;
A
#
# COMPACT_ATOMS: atom_id res chain seq x y z
N MET A 1 -14.06 17.56 45.89
CA MET A 1 -13.05 17.06 44.92
C MET A 1 -13.69 15.93 44.14
N THR A 2 -14.27 16.23 42.98
CA THR A 2 -14.81 15.22 42.06
C THR A 2 -13.93 15.24 40.82
N ALA A 3 -13.14 14.18 40.65
CA ALA A 3 -12.33 14.00 39.45
C ALA A 3 -13.27 13.77 38.26
N GLN A 4 -13.34 14.74 37.36
CA GLN A 4 -13.95 14.55 36.04
C GLN A 4 -13.07 13.56 35.27
N SER A 5 -13.62 12.38 34.97
CA SER A 5 -13.03 11.46 34.01
C SER A 5 -13.01 12.14 32.64
N VAL A 6 -11.81 12.49 32.16
CA VAL A 6 -11.60 12.92 30.78
C VAL A 6 -11.98 11.74 29.88
N GLY A 7 -13.09 11.88 29.17
CA GLY A 7 -13.54 10.92 28.17
C GLY A 7 -12.45 10.70 27.12
N GLN A 8 -12.15 9.44 26.82
CA GLN A 8 -11.26 9.04 25.74
C GLN A 8 -11.68 9.74 24.43
N PRO A 9 -10.75 10.32 23.65
CA PRO A 9 -11.10 10.98 22.40
C PRO A 9 -11.80 9.96 21.49
N ALA A 10 -12.90 10.39 20.87
CA ALA A 10 -13.72 9.56 19.98
C ALA A 10 -12.81 8.85 18.97
N ARG A 11 -12.82 7.51 19.02
CA ARG A 11 -12.08 6.65 18.09
C ARG A 11 -12.59 6.99 16.69
N HIS A 12 -11.75 7.66 15.90
CA HIS A 12 -12.19 8.19 14.61
C HIS A 12 -12.47 7.01 13.68
N GLU A 13 -13.71 6.87 13.20
CA GLU A 13 -14.05 5.93 12.14
C GLU A 13 -13.24 6.30 10.89
N HIS A 14 -12.25 5.48 10.54
CA HIS A 14 -11.49 5.67 9.32
C HIS A 14 -12.20 4.94 8.17
N PRO A 15 -12.42 5.57 7.01
CA PRO A 15 -13.18 4.97 5.90
C PRO A 15 -12.56 3.68 5.35
N SER A 16 -11.29 3.39 5.66
CA SER A 16 -10.64 2.15 5.21
C SER A 16 -11.28 0.88 5.76
N LEU A 17 -11.74 0.85 7.01
CA LEU A 17 -12.36 -0.37 7.55
C LEU A 17 -13.66 -0.71 6.80
N ALA A 18 -14.47 0.31 6.51
CA ALA A 18 -15.69 0.15 5.72
C ALA A 18 -15.39 -0.41 4.32
N ARG A 19 -14.34 0.12 3.65
CA ARG A 19 -13.89 -0.39 2.34
C ARG A 19 -13.38 -1.83 2.40
N ILE A 20 -12.65 -2.20 3.46
CA ILE A 20 -12.20 -3.58 3.67
C ILE A 20 -13.42 -4.50 3.85
N LYS A 21 -14.40 -4.11 4.66
CA LYS A 21 -15.65 -4.86 4.86
C LYS A 21 -16.43 -5.06 3.56
N GLU A 22 -16.61 -3.98 2.80
CA GLU A 22 -17.28 -4.02 1.50
C GLU A 22 -16.55 -4.96 0.52
N ARG A 23 -15.23 -4.83 0.41
CA ARG A 23 -14.43 -5.66 -0.49
C ARG A 23 -14.43 -7.13 -0.07
N ALA A 24 -14.34 -7.41 1.23
CA ALA A 24 -14.46 -8.77 1.75
C ALA A 24 -15.81 -9.39 1.36
N ALA A 25 -16.91 -8.65 1.54
CA ALA A 25 -18.25 -9.13 1.19
C ALA A 25 -18.39 -9.45 -0.31
N GLN A 26 -17.85 -8.60 -1.19
CA GLN A 26 -17.82 -8.85 -2.64
C GLN A 26 -17.07 -10.14 -3.02
N LEU A 27 -16.13 -10.58 -2.17
CA LEU A 27 -15.32 -11.78 -2.37
C LEU A 27 -15.85 -13.00 -1.58
N GLY A 28 -17.01 -12.89 -0.92
CA GLY A 28 -17.59 -13.97 -0.12
C GLY A 28 -16.94 -14.16 1.26
N PHE A 29 -16.27 -13.13 1.78
CA PHE A 29 -15.65 -13.11 3.10
C PHE A 29 -16.31 -12.07 4.01
N THR A 30 -16.19 -12.28 5.32
CA THR A 30 -16.63 -11.34 6.35
C THR A 30 -15.41 -10.86 7.12
N CYS A 31 -15.16 -9.55 7.15
CA CYS A 31 -14.16 -8.96 8.06
C CYS A 31 -14.74 -8.88 9.48
N LEU A 32 -14.05 -9.49 10.45
CA LEU A 32 -14.56 -9.65 11.82
C LEU A 32 -14.25 -8.45 12.74
N GLU A 33 -13.62 -7.43 12.18
CA GLU A 33 -13.00 -6.36 12.96
C GLU A 33 -14.01 -5.25 13.24
N SER A 34 -14.09 -4.82 14.49
CA SER A 34 -15.01 -3.76 14.91
C SER A 34 -14.45 -2.36 14.68
N GLU A 35 -13.13 -2.20 14.70
CA GLU A 35 -12.47 -0.89 14.60
C GLU A 35 -11.24 -0.88 13.67
N TRP A 36 -10.92 0.30 13.15
CA TRP A 36 -9.73 0.49 12.32
C TRP A 36 -8.50 0.56 13.22
N ARG A 37 -7.59 -0.42 13.06
CA ARG A 37 -6.37 -0.52 13.88
C ARG A 37 -5.11 0.02 13.20
N GLY A 38 -5.21 0.40 11.93
CA GLY A 38 -4.11 0.99 11.16
C GLY A 38 -3.82 0.27 9.84
N TYR A 39 -2.79 0.74 9.12
CA TYR A 39 -2.41 0.21 7.81
C TYR A 39 -1.52 -1.05 7.90
N HIS A 40 -0.71 -1.18 8.95
CA HIS A 40 0.27 -2.25 9.13
C HIS A 40 -0.18 -3.24 10.20
N VAL A 41 -1.44 -3.65 10.12
CA VAL A 41 -2.04 -4.60 11.07
C VAL A 41 -2.72 -5.70 10.28
N ALA A 42 -2.63 -6.92 10.80
CA ALA A 42 -3.38 -8.03 10.25
C ALA A 42 -4.84 -7.91 10.67
N TYR A 43 -5.75 -7.94 9.71
CA TYR A 43 -7.19 -7.99 9.94
C TYR A 43 -7.68 -9.43 9.86
N GLU A 44 -8.63 -9.79 10.70
CA GLU A 44 -9.25 -11.11 10.70
C GLU A 44 -10.48 -11.19 9.78
N PHE A 45 -10.59 -12.32 9.07
CA PHE A 45 -11.64 -12.62 8.13
C PHE A 45 -12.18 -14.04 8.34
N ALA A 46 -13.45 -14.23 8.00
CA ALA A 46 -14.08 -15.54 7.91
C ALA A 46 -14.68 -15.78 6.52
N CYS A 47 -14.67 -17.02 6.03
CA CYS A 47 -15.44 -17.40 4.84
C CYS A 47 -16.83 -17.95 5.21
N ALA A 48 -17.69 -18.15 4.21
CA ALA A 48 -19.04 -18.69 4.41
C ALA A 48 -19.07 -20.08 5.10
N ALA A 49 -17.99 -20.86 5.02
CA ALA A 49 -17.85 -22.15 5.69
C ALA A 49 -17.35 -22.05 7.15
N GLY A 50 -17.09 -20.85 7.67
CA GLY A 50 -16.61 -20.62 9.04
C GLY A 50 -15.11 -20.81 9.24
N HIS A 51 -14.30 -20.88 8.18
CA HIS A 51 -12.83 -20.84 8.32
C HIS A 51 -12.36 -19.41 8.59
N HIS A 52 -11.48 -19.24 9.59
CA HIS A 52 -10.87 -17.96 9.95
C HIS A 52 -9.46 -17.84 9.38
N PHE A 53 -9.09 -16.65 8.92
CA PHE A 53 -7.74 -16.34 8.49
C PHE A 53 -7.42 -14.86 8.68
N GLN A 54 -6.13 -14.54 8.76
CA GLN A 54 -5.65 -13.17 8.86
C GLN A 54 -5.01 -12.72 7.55
N ARG A 55 -5.19 -11.44 7.21
CA ARG A 55 -4.47 -10.80 6.09
C ARG A 55 -3.81 -9.50 6.54
N LEU A 56 -2.57 -9.34 6.15
CA LEU A 56 -1.77 -8.13 6.30
C LEU A 56 -1.44 -7.62 4.90
N ALA A 57 -1.68 -6.33 4.65
CA ALA A 57 -1.19 -5.70 3.43
C ALA A 57 0.32 -5.44 3.55
N SER A 58 1.07 -5.82 2.53
CA SER A 58 2.46 -5.46 2.37
C SER A 58 2.63 -3.94 2.22
N SER A 59 3.83 -3.45 2.50
CA SER A 59 4.16 -2.03 2.35
C SER A 59 3.95 -1.51 0.92
N ILE A 60 4.16 -2.36 -0.09
CA ILE A 60 4.01 -1.99 -1.50
C ILE A 60 2.54 -1.95 -1.94
N GLU A 61 1.68 -2.85 -1.43
CA GLU A 61 0.23 -2.76 -1.65
C GLU A 61 -0.37 -1.50 -0.99
N ILE A 62 0.08 -1.17 0.23
CA ILE A 62 -0.32 0.07 0.91
C ILE A 62 0.10 1.30 0.09
N ALA A 63 1.31 1.28 -0.45
CA ALA A 63 1.80 2.35 -1.32
C ALA A 63 0.97 2.47 -2.61
N LEU A 64 0.68 1.34 -3.27
CA LEU A 64 -0.14 1.28 -4.47
C LEU A 64 -1.56 1.83 -4.22
N ALA A 65 -2.15 1.56 -3.05
CA ALA A 65 -3.44 2.12 -2.67
C ALA A 65 -3.41 3.62 -2.32
N ARG A 66 -2.29 4.10 -1.75
CA ARG A 66 -2.11 5.53 -1.39
C ARG A 66 -2.05 6.42 -2.62
N GLY A 67 -1.39 6.00 -3.69
CA GLY A 67 -1.22 6.79 -4.92
C GLY A 67 -2.53 7.33 -5.49
N PRO A 68 -3.45 6.47 -5.95
CA PRO A 68 -4.75 6.89 -6.50
C PRO A 68 -5.59 7.67 -5.48
N ARG A 69 -5.55 7.29 -4.20
CA ARG A 69 -6.29 8.00 -3.14
C ARG A 69 -5.82 9.45 -3.01
N TRP A 70 -4.52 9.66 -2.93
CA TRP A 70 -3.94 10.99 -2.76
C TRP A 70 -4.03 11.83 -4.03
N LEU A 71 -3.86 11.22 -5.21
CA LEU A 71 -4.09 11.90 -6.49
C LEU A 71 -5.55 12.37 -6.58
N GLY A 72 -6.51 11.49 -6.29
CA GLY A 72 -7.93 11.82 -6.28
C GLY A 72 -8.28 12.91 -5.26
N GLN A 73 -7.65 12.95 -4.09
CA GLN A 73 -7.83 14.07 -3.13
C GLN A 73 -7.36 15.41 -3.68
N ILE A 74 -6.33 15.42 -4.53
CA ILE A 74 -5.83 16.64 -5.16
C ILE A 74 -6.75 17.06 -6.30
N GLU A 75 -7.11 16.12 -7.18
CA GLU A 75 -7.92 16.38 -8.37
C GLU A 75 -9.37 16.76 -8.03
N SER A 76 -9.95 16.15 -6.98
CA SER A 76 -11.34 16.45 -6.56
C SER A 76 -11.45 17.64 -5.60
N GLY A 77 -10.34 18.21 -5.13
CA GLY A 77 -10.32 19.37 -4.25
C GLY A 77 -10.26 19.15 -2.72
N PRO A 78 -10.43 17.95 -2.13
CA PRO A 78 -10.19 17.74 -0.71
C PRO A 78 -8.82 18.23 -0.23
N ALA A 79 -7.76 18.16 -1.04
CA ALA A 79 -6.45 18.73 -0.76
C ALA A 79 -5.99 19.62 -1.92
N ARG A 80 -5.34 20.75 -1.64
CA ARG A 80 -4.93 21.70 -2.70
C ARG A 80 -3.70 21.24 -3.49
N ASN A 81 -2.81 20.45 -2.87
CA ASN A 81 -1.56 20.00 -3.46
C ASN A 81 -0.91 18.90 -2.60
N ILE A 82 0.21 18.37 -3.10
CA ILE A 82 1.06 17.37 -2.43
C ILE A 82 1.46 17.79 -1.00
N ALA A 83 1.76 19.08 -0.76
CA ALA A 83 2.20 19.53 0.57
C ALA A 83 1.06 19.47 1.60
N GLU A 84 -0.17 19.72 1.18
CA GLU A 84 -1.34 19.57 2.04
C GLU A 84 -1.63 18.11 2.38
N VAL A 85 -1.53 17.21 1.39
CA VAL A 85 -1.61 15.75 1.65
C VAL A 85 -0.54 15.31 2.62
N ALA A 86 0.72 15.70 2.39
CA ALA A 86 1.86 15.37 3.25
C ALA A 86 1.64 15.83 4.70
N LYS A 87 1.15 17.06 4.89
CA LYS A 87 0.82 17.61 6.22
C LYS A 87 -0.27 16.80 6.92
N ARG A 88 -1.35 16.46 6.22
CA ARG A 88 -2.49 15.71 6.77
C ARG A 88 -2.11 14.28 7.16
N GLU A 89 -1.33 13.62 6.31
CA GLU A 89 -0.91 12.23 6.47
C GLU A 89 0.37 12.11 7.33
N LYS A 90 0.97 13.23 7.74
CA LYS A 90 2.21 13.31 8.55
C LYS A 90 3.39 12.57 7.92
N VAL A 91 3.55 12.74 6.61
CA VAL A 91 4.64 12.18 5.80
C VAL A 91 5.36 13.28 5.04
N ASP A 92 6.47 12.96 4.38
CA ASP A 92 7.19 13.94 3.56
C ASP A 92 6.58 14.08 2.15
N ARG A 93 6.82 15.25 1.52
CA ARG A 93 6.32 15.56 0.16
C ARG A 93 6.86 14.60 -0.90
N SER A 94 8.09 14.14 -0.75
CA SER A 94 8.72 13.22 -1.70
C SER A 94 8.08 11.84 -1.59
N TYR A 95 7.71 11.39 -0.39
CA TYR A 95 6.94 10.17 -0.18
C TYR A 95 5.57 10.25 -0.87
N VAL A 96 4.82 11.33 -0.69
CA VAL A 96 3.53 11.53 -1.38
C VAL A 96 3.71 11.48 -2.91
N SER A 97 4.70 12.20 -3.44
CA SER A 97 5.01 12.20 -4.88
C SER A 97 5.33 10.79 -5.40
N ARG A 98 6.18 10.04 -4.70
CA ARG A 98 6.54 8.66 -5.04
C ARG A 98 5.32 7.72 -5.05
N MET A 99 4.38 7.86 -4.11
CA MET A 99 3.18 7.00 -4.12
C MET A 99 2.26 7.37 -5.28
N ILE A 100 2.12 8.66 -5.60
CA ILE A 100 1.36 9.11 -6.77
C ILE A 100 1.99 8.58 -8.07
N ASN A 101 3.32 8.49 -8.18
CA ASN A 101 3.98 7.92 -9.37
C ASN A 101 3.56 6.46 -9.64
N LEU A 102 3.16 5.70 -8.62
CA LEU A 102 2.69 4.31 -8.80
C LEU A 102 1.40 4.23 -9.63
N THR A 103 0.64 5.32 -9.73
CA THR A 103 -0.55 5.39 -10.61
C THR A 103 -0.20 5.25 -12.10
N ALA A 104 1.04 5.54 -12.48
CA ALA A 104 1.54 5.46 -13.84
C ALA A 104 2.12 4.08 -14.20
N LEU A 105 2.16 3.12 -13.25
CA LEU A 105 2.64 1.77 -13.52
C LEU A 105 1.75 1.05 -14.53
N ALA A 106 2.37 0.21 -15.35
CA ALA A 106 1.67 -0.67 -16.27
C ALA A 106 0.67 -1.56 -15.50
N PRO A 107 -0.55 -1.79 -16.05
CA PRO A 107 -1.59 -2.56 -15.35
C PRO A 107 -1.14 -3.94 -14.88
N ASP A 108 -0.29 -4.62 -15.64
CA ASP A 108 0.23 -5.94 -15.28
C ASP A 108 1.25 -5.88 -14.14
N ILE A 109 2.00 -4.79 -13.98
CA ILE A 109 2.89 -4.58 -12.84
C ILE A 109 2.05 -4.31 -11.58
N GLN A 110 0.99 -3.50 -11.70
CA GLN A 110 0.04 -3.29 -10.59
C GLN A 110 -0.61 -4.62 -10.18
N ALA A 111 -1.01 -5.45 -11.15
CA ALA A 111 -1.53 -6.79 -10.89
C ALA A 111 -0.49 -7.69 -10.23
N ALA A 112 0.78 -7.63 -10.65
CA ALA A 112 1.85 -8.41 -10.03
C ALA A 112 2.10 -8.03 -8.56
N ILE A 113 1.95 -6.75 -8.21
CA ILE A 113 1.99 -6.28 -6.81
C ILE A 113 0.82 -6.89 -6.02
N LEU A 114 -0.40 -6.81 -6.54
CA LEU A 114 -1.61 -7.26 -5.84
C LEU A 114 -1.73 -8.79 -5.74
N ASN A 115 -1.04 -9.53 -6.61
CA ASN A 115 -1.05 -10.99 -6.63
C ASN A 115 0.19 -11.61 -5.96
N ASP A 116 1.05 -10.80 -5.33
CA ASP A 116 2.33 -11.24 -4.75
C ASP A 116 3.22 -12.01 -5.76
N THR A 117 3.15 -11.66 -7.05
CA THR A 117 3.95 -12.29 -8.12
C THR A 117 5.09 -11.40 -8.62
N LEU A 118 5.32 -10.25 -7.98
CA LEU A 118 6.47 -9.41 -8.26
C LEU A 118 7.76 -10.13 -7.82
N PRO A 119 8.86 -10.10 -8.59
CA PRO A 119 10.11 -10.70 -8.16
C PRO A 119 10.58 -10.12 -6.81
N GLU A 120 11.01 -10.97 -5.88
CA GLU A 120 11.41 -10.58 -4.51
C GLU A 120 12.50 -9.48 -4.48
N ALA A 121 13.33 -9.44 -5.52
CA ALA A 121 14.38 -8.43 -5.68
C ALA A 121 13.86 -7.00 -5.93
N VAL A 122 12.61 -6.85 -6.37
CA VAL A 122 12.02 -5.56 -6.77
C VAL A 122 11.32 -4.94 -5.58
N GLY A 123 11.88 -3.84 -5.09
CA GLY A 123 11.29 -3.07 -4.00
C GLY A 123 10.39 -1.93 -4.48
N LEU A 124 9.65 -1.36 -3.53
CA LEU A 124 8.82 -0.17 -3.76
C LEU A 124 9.58 0.98 -4.44
N PHE A 125 10.82 1.25 -4.01
CA PHE A 125 11.59 2.37 -4.54
C PHE A 125 12.07 2.15 -5.97
N ASP A 126 12.27 0.90 -6.41
CA ASP A 126 12.62 0.59 -7.80
C ASP A 126 11.50 0.97 -8.77
N LEU A 127 10.24 0.92 -8.29
CA LEU A 127 9.05 1.26 -9.06
C LEU A 127 8.64 2.72 -8.92
N ALA A 128 8.81 3.33 -7.74
CA ALA A 128 8.29 4.66 -7.40
C ALA A 128 9.25 5.82 -7.70
N MET A 129 10.55 5.54 -7.82
CA MET A 129 11.58 6.54 -8.11
C MET A 129 11.89 6.62 -9.60
N ASN A 130 11.82 7.82 -10.17
CA ASN A 130 12.12 8.08 -11.58
C ASN A 130 11.38 7.11 -12.52
N THR A 131 10.12 6.80 -12.20
CA THR A 131 9.29 5.83 -12.90
C THR A 131 9.19 6.20 -14.38
N PRO A 132 9.65 5.35 -15.31
CA PRO A 132 9.53 5.64 -16.73
C PRO A 132 8.06 5.71 -17.12
N LEU A 133 7.66 6.70 -17.91
CA LEU A 133 6.28 6.78 -18.42
C LEU A 133 5.99 5.69 -19.46
N CYS A 134 7.02 5.23 -20.19
CA CYS A 134 6.89 4.11 -21.12
C CYS A 134 6.81 2.78 -20.37
N TRP A 135 5.71 2.04 -20.56
CA TRP A 135 5.50 0.73 -19.93
C TRP A 135 6.51 -0.34 -20.34
N ALA A 136 7.07 -0.28 -21.56
CA ALA A 136 8.15 -1.18 -21.96
C ALA A 136 9.41 -0.93 -21.11
N ALA A 137 9.79 0.34 -20.94
CA ALA A 137 10.91 0.74 -20.09
C ALA A 137 10.70 0.39 -18.60
N GLN A 138 9.45 0.36 -18.12
CA GLN A 138 9.15 -0.13 -16.77
C GLN A 138 9.49 -1.62 -16.59
N ARG A 139 9.19 -2.47 -17.59
CA ARG A 139 9.52 -3.90 -17.57
C ARG A 139 11.02 -4.14 -17.68
N GLU A 140 11.69 -3.36 -18.52
CA GLU A 140 13.15 -3.38 -18.64
C GLU A 140 13.80 -3.04 -17.29
N ARG A 141 13.33 -2.00 -16.60
CA ARG A 141 13.80 -1.68 -15.25
C ARG A 141 13.63 -2.82 -14.26
N ILE A 142 12.48 -3.50 -14.27
CA ILE A 142 12.26 -4.67 -13.43
C ILE A 142 13.29 -5.77 -13.75
N ALA A 143 13.51 -6.05 -15.04
CA ALA A 143 14.50 -7.03 -15.46
C ALA A 143 15.93 -6.66 -15.02
N GLU A 144 16.32 -5.39 -15.13
CA GLU A 144 17.63 -4.87 -14.67
C GLU A 144 17.82 -5.04 -13.16
N VAL A 145 16.78 -4.74 -12.36
CA VAL A 145 16.81 -4.90 -10.91
C VAL A 145 17.00 -6.37 -10.53
N VAL A 146 16.28 -7.27 -11.20
CA VAL A 146 16.39 -8.72 -10.99
C VAL A 146 17.78 -9.23 -11.39
N ALA A 147 18.31 -8.82 -12.54
CA ALA A 147 19.64 -9.20 -13.00
C ALA A 147 20.73 -8.78 -11.99
N ARG A 148 20.70 -7.52 -11.55
CA ARG A 148 21.63 -7.00 -10.52
C ARG A 148 21.54 -7.75 -9.20
N ALA A 149 20.35 -8.20 -8.80
CA ALA A 149 20.17 -8.98 -7.58
C ALA A 149 20.78 -10.39 -7.72
N GLY A 150 20.63 -11.02 -8.90
CA GLY A 150 21.28 -12.29 -9.22
C GLY A 150 22.80 -12.22 -9.15
N GLU A 151 23.41 -11.21 -9.77
CA GLU A 151 24.87 -10.99 -9.74
C GLU A 151 25.41 -10.82 -8.32
N ARG A 152 24.72 -10.04 -7.48
CA ARG A 152 25.08 -9.85 -6.06
C ARG A 152 25.03 -11.18 -5.29
N LYS A 153 24.01 -11.99 -5.52
CA LYS A 153 23.85 -13.30 -4.86
C LYS A 153 24.96 -14.27 -5.28
N THR A 154 25.25 -14.36 -6.58
CA THR A 154 26.35 -15.19 -7.10
C THR A 154 27.70 -14.76 -6.52
N ARG A 155 27.96 -13.45 -6.45
CA ARG A 155 29.21 -12.92 -5.86
C ARG A 155 29.31 -13.20 -4.36
N ALA A 156 28.21 -13.14 -3.62
CA ALA A 156 28.20 -13.45 -2.19
C ALA A 156 28.49 -14.94 -1.92
N ILE A 157 27.95 -15.85 -2.75
CA ILE A 157 28.24 -17.29 -2.65
C ILE A 157 29.70 -17.58 -3.00
N ALA A 158 30.26 -16.91 -4.01
CA ALA A 158 31.66 -17.10 -4.42
C ALA A 158 32.71 -16.60 -3.41
N LEU A 159 32.30 -15.94 -2.33
CA LEU A 159 33.16 -15.41 -1.26
C LEU A 159 33.07 -16.24 0.05
N ILE A 160 32.34 -17.35 0.04
CA ILE A 160 32.19 -18.33 1.14
C ILE A 160 32.96 -19.60 0.78
#